data_AF-A0A7C3KZA4-F1
#
_entry.id   AF-A0A7C3KZA4-F1
#
_cell.length_a   1.000
_cell.length_b   1.000
_cell.length_c   1.000
_cell.angle_alpha   90.00
_cell.angle_beta   90.00
_cell.angle_gamma   90.00
#
_symmetry.space_group_name_H-M   'P 1'
#
loop_
_entity.id
_entity.type
_entity.pdbx_description
1 polymer ?
#
loop_
_entity_poly.entity_id
_entity_poly.type
_entity_poly.pdbx_seq_one_letter_code
_entity_poly.pdbx_strand_id
1 'polypeptide(L)'
;MVTIRSATCRPLAAPALVAGVIPEDRSPDAPSPLAPLPSRMIPSEFVQTYRARRASAIIRTDSPDAARLAMNAAIRGGFTICEFTLTVPNAISLIHEFRPRAAREGLIIGAGTVL
;
A
#
# COMPACT_ATOMS: atom_id res chain seq x y z
N MET A 1 9.92 0.34 11.56
CA MET A 1 9.71 1.62 10.84
C MET A 1 8.66 1.38 9.75
N VAL A 2 7.54 2.09 9.79
CA VAL A 2 6.54 2.07 8.71
C VAL A 2 6.82 3.25 7.80
N THR A 3 7.12 2.98 6.54
CA THR A 3 7.35 4.04 5.55
C THR A 3 6.12 4.16 4.66
N ILE A 4 5.59 5.36 4.56
CA ILE A 4 4.52 5.71 3.60
C ILE A 4 5.21 6.25 2.35
N ARG A 5 5.01 5.61 1.20
CA ARG A 5 5.48 6.15 -0.09
C ARG A 5 4.31 6.67 -0.90
N SER A 6 4.33 7.96 -1.25
CA SER A 6 3.30 8.59 -2.08
C SER A 6 3.75 8.71 -3.54
N ALA A 7 2.80 8.56 -4.47
CA ALA A 7 3.00 8.71 -5.92
C ALA A 7 3.15 10.17 -6.39
N THR A 8 3.02 11.17 -5.50
CA THR A 8 3.26 12.58 -5.83
C THR A 8 4.42 13.16 -5.06
N CYS A 9 5.54 13.32 -5.73
CA CYS A 9 6.62 14.19 -5.27
C CYS A 9 6.57 15.50 -6.06
N ARG A 10 5.85 16.49 -5.54
CA ARG A 10 6.12 17.91 -5.76
C ARG A 10 6.54 18.45 -4.39
N PRO A 11 7.60 19.26 -4.26
CA PRO A 11 8.05 19.73 -2.95
C PRO A 11 6.92 20.56 -2.31
N LEU A 12 6.39 20.08 -1.19
CA LEU A 12 5.37 20.77 -0.40
C LEU A 12 6.10 21.66 0.60
N ALA A 13 5.99 22.98 0.45
CA ALA A 13 6.28 23.88 1.54
C ALA A 13 5.26 23.60 2.67
N ALA A 14 5.76 23.25 3.86
CA ALA A 14 4.93 23.18 5.08
C ALA A 14 4.67 24.60 5.62
N PRO A 15 3.62 24.84 6.45
CA PRO A 15 2.80 23.87 7.17
C PRO A 15 1.28 24.08 7.05
N ALA A 16 0.49 23.01 7.11
CA ALA A 16 -0.85 23.01 7.72
C ALA A 16 -1.38 21.56 7.80
N LEU A 17 -1.46 21.07 9.03
CA LEU A 17 -2.28 19.92 9.40
C LEU A 17 -3.75 20.33 9.27
N VAL A 18 -4.39 20.02 8.15
CA VAL A 18 -5.86 20.06 7.99
C VAL A 18 -6.27 18.80 7.25
N ALA A 19 -7.39 18.23 7.65
CA ALA A 19 -8.07 17.09 7.02
C ALA A 19 -8.47 17.37 5.56
N GLY A 20 -7.46 17.50 4.69
CA GLY A 20 -7.60 17.85 3.28
C GLY A 20 -7.28 16.65 2.41
N VAL A 21 -8.32 16.14 1.74
CA VAL A 21 -8.19 15.36 0.51
C VAL A 21 -7.15 16.06 -0.38
N ILE A 22 -6.08 15.35 -0.75
CA ILE A 22 -5.10 15.83 -1.73
C ILE A 22 -5.89 16.21 -3.00
N PRO A 23 -5.66 17.40 -3.62
CA PRO A 23 -6.44 17.85 -4.77
C PRO A 23 -6.52 16.75 -5.83
N GLU A 24 -7.74 16.43 -6.28
CA GLU A 24 -8.01 15.44 -7.31
C GLU A 24 -7.49 15.92 -8.68
N ASP A 25 -6.18 15.75 -8.94
CA ASP A 25 -5.67 15.63 -10.30
C ASP A 25 -6.05 14.24 -10.84
N ARG A 26 -7.35 14.04 -11.07
CA ARG A 26 -7.88 12.81 -11.62
C ARG A 26 -7.84 12.91 -13.14
N SER A 27 -6.80 12.35 -13.73
CA SER A 27 -6.82 12.03 -15.16
C SER A 27 -8.08 11.18 -15.46
N PRO A 28 -8.85 11.50 -16.51
CA PRO A 28 -10.14 10.87 -16.80
C PRO A 28 -10.04 9.35 -17.02
N ASP A 29 -8.85 8.84 -17.33
CA ASP A 29 -8.58 7.41 -17.59
C ASP A 29 -8.10 6.64 -16.35
N ALA A 30 -8.03 7.27 -15.16
CA ALA A 30 -7.63 6.58 -13.95
C ALA A 30 -8.73 5.62 -13.49
N PRO A 31 -8.45 4.32 -13.30
CA PRO A 31 -9.44 3.37 -12.80
C PRO A 31 -9.98 3.82 -11.45
N SER A 32 -11.26 3.53 -11.18
CA SER A 32 -11.88 3.86 -9.90
C SER A 32 -11.02 3.27 -8.77
N PRO A 33 -10.67 4.06 -7.72
CA PRO A 33 -9.80 3.60 -6.63
C PRO A 33 -10.36 2.39 -5.87
N LEU A 34 -11.65 2.10 -6.03
CA LEU A 34 -12.39 0.99 -5.44
C LEU A 34 -12.87 -0.04 -6.48
N ALA A 35 -12.37 0.00 -7.71
CA ALA A 35 -12.66 -1.04 -8.68
C ALA A 35 -12.12 -2.40 -8.18
N PRO A 36 -12.83 -3.51 -8.45
CA PRO A 36 -12.34 -4.85 -8.15
C PRO A 36 -10.95 -5.07 -8.78
N LEU A 37 -10.05 -5.70 -8.02
CA LEU A 37 -8.73 -6.07 -8.54
C LEU A 37 -8.85 -7.27 -9.49
N PRO A 38 -8.10 -7.30 -10.62
CA PRO A 38 -8.07 -8.46 -11.49
C PRO A 38 -7.43 -9.66 -10.79
N SER A 39 -7.84 -10.88 -11.17
CA SER A 39 -7.28 -12.13 -10.62
C SER A 39 -5.79 -12.31 -10.94
N ARG A 40 -5.32 -11.68 -12.01
CA ARG A 40 -3.92 -11.54 -12.38
C ARG A 40 -3.68 -10.11 -12.83
N MET A 41 -2.73 -9.43 -12.19
CA MET A 41 -2.38 -8.05 -12.51
C MET A 41 -1.16 -8.00 -13.44
N ILE A 42 -1.24 -7.24 -14.53
CA ILE A 42 -0.09 -6.91 -15.37
C ILE A 42 0.57 -5.60 -14.90
N PRO A 43 1.84 -5.32 -15.26
CA PRO A 43 2.54 -4.14 -14.77
C PRO A 43 1.84 -2.80 -15.05
N SER A 44 1.22 -2.63 -16.22
CA SER A 44 0.49 -1.41 -16.56
C SER A 44 -0.75 -1.18 -15.68
N GLU A 45 -1.50 -2.25 -15.38
CA GLU A 45 -2.64 -2.21 -14.46
C GLU A 45 -2.20 -1.87 -13.04
N PHE A 46 -1.06 -2.41 -12.59
CA PHE A 46 -0.48 -2.05 -11.29
C PHE A 46 -0.14 -0.57 -11.23
N VAL A 47 0.54 -0.02 -12.26
CA VAL A 47 0.91 1.39 -12.31
C VAL A 47 -0.33 2.30 -12.26
N GLN A 48 -1.38 1.96 -13.00
CA GLN A 48 -2.65 2.71 -12.97
C GLN A 48 -3.32 2.61 -11.59
N THR A 49 -3.35 1.42 -11.00
CA THR A 49 -3.91 1.18 -9.67
C THR A 49 -3.14 1.95 -8.59
N TYR A 50 -1.80 1.92 -8.64
CA TYR A 50 -0.93 2.66 -7.73
C TYR A 50 -1.11 4.18 -7.89
N ARG A 51 -1.22 4.67 -9.14
CA ARG A 51 -1.52 6.07 -9.43
C ARG A 51 -2.88 6.49 -8.85
N ALA A 52 -3.90 5.64 -8.89
CA ALA A 52 -5.22 5.93 -8.33
C ALA A 52 -5.23 5.89 -6.78
N ARG A 53 -4.51 4.93 -6.17
CA ARG A 53 -4.45 4.72 -4.71
C ARG A 53 -3.45 5.62 -4.00
N ARG A 54 -2.54 6.26 -4.75
CA ARG A 54 -1.62 7.33 -4.33
C ARG A 54 -0.56 6.99 -3.30
N ALA A 55 -0.69 5.89 -2.56
CA ALA A 55 0.28 5.51 -1.55
C ALA A 55 0.34 4.00 -1.31
N SER A 56 1.51 3.54 -0.85
CA SER A 56 1.70 2.21 -0.27
C SER A 56 2.28 2.26 1.14
N ALA A 57 1.92 1.26 1.94
CA ALA A 57 2.52 1.03 3.25
C ALA A 57 3.61 -0.04 3.14
N ILE A 58 4.84 0.31 3.51
CA ILE A 58 5.98 -0.62 3.53
C ILE A 58 6.33 -0.91 5.00
N ILE A 59 6.20 -2.17 5.39
CA ILE A 59 6.40 -2.63 6.77
C ILE A 59 7.78 -3.29 6.90
N ARG A 60 8.63 -2.67 7.73
CA ARG A 60 9.95 -3.18 8.11
C ARG A 60 10.11 -3.18 9.63
N THR A 61 10.41 -4.35 10.18
CA THR A 61 10.68 -4.58 11.60
C THR A 61 11.36 -5.94 11.75
N ASP A 62 12.11 -6.09 12.83
CA ASP A 62 12.73 -7.32 13.34
C ASP A 62 11.76 -8.26 14.07
N SER A 63 10.49 -7.87 14.24
CA SER A 63 9.48 -8.69 14.92
C SER A 63 8.32 -9.06 13.98
N PRO A 64 8.04 -10.36 13.74
CA PRO A 64 6.88 -10.80 12.97
C PRO A 64 5.54 -10.31 13.56
N ASP A 65 5.43 -10.27 14.88
CA ASP A 65 4.23 -9.79 15.56
C ASP A 65 4.02 -8.30 15.36
N ALA A 66 5.08 -7.50 15.48
CA ALA A 66 5.02 -6.08 15.16
C ALA A 66 4.65 -5.85 13.69
N ALA A 67 5.17 -6.68 12.77
CA ALA A 67 4.85 -6.59 11.35
C ALA A 67 3.36 -6.86 11.09
N ARG A 68 2.80 -7.91 11.71
CA ARG A 68 1.38 -8.26 11.65
C ARG A 68 0.48 -7.17 12.22
N LEU A 69 0.85 -6.59 13.37
CA LEU A 69 0.11 -5.48 13.98
C LEU A 69 0.16 -4.22 13.10
N ALA A 70 1.33 -3.88 12.59
CA ALA A 70 1.53 -2.72 11.72
C ALA A 70 0.77 -2.86 10.38
N MET A 71 0.80 -4.05 9.76
CA MET A 71 0.02 -4.34 8.56
C MET A 71 -1.48 -4.16 8.80
N ASN A 72 -2.00 -4.73 9.90
CA ASN A 72 -3.40 -4.55 10.28
C ASN A 72 -3.76 -3.09 10.54
N ALA A 73 -2.88 -2.32 11.19
CA ALA A 73 -3.07 -0.90 11.41
C ALA A 73 -3.07 -0.10 10.10
N ALA A 74 -2.17 -0.41 9.16
CA ALA A 74 -2.11 0.24 7.85
C ALA A 74 -3.39 -0.02 7.05
N ILE A 75 -3.88 -1.26 7.01
CA ILE A 75 -5.13 -1.61 6.33
C ILE A 75 -6.32 -0.86 6.96
N ARG A 76 -6.42 -0.82 8.30
CA ARG A 76 -7.46 -0.01 8.99
C ARG A 76 -7.33 1.49 8.71
N GLY A 77 -6.11 1.98 8.49
CA GLY A 77 -5.81 3.36 8.12
C GLY A 77 -6.10 3.68 6.65
N GLY A 78 -6.59 2.73 5.86
CA GLY A 78 -6.99 2.95 4.47
C GLY A 78 -5.93 2.59 3.42
N PHE A 79 -4.79 2.02 3.81
CA PHE A 79 -3.84 1.50 2.83
C PHE A 79 -4.39 0.24 2.16
N THR A 80 -4.47 0.28 0.84
CA THR A 80 -4.91 -0.84 0.00
C THR A 80 -3.77 -1.43 -0.84
N ILE A 81 -2.59 -0.82 -0.81
CA ILE A 81 -1.33 -1.36 -1.32
C ILE A 81 -0.37 -1.44 -0.15
N CYS A 82 0.01 -2.65 0.23
CA CYS A 82 0.88 -2.89 1.37
C CYS A 82 1.98 -3.88 1.02
N GLU A 83 3.12 -3.78 1.70
CA GLU A 83 4.28 -4.60 1.45
C GLU A 83 4.95 -5.00 2.78
N PHE A 84 5.37 -6.26 2.86
CA PHE A 84 6.38 -6.69 3.83
C PHE A 84 7.75 -6.62 3.17
N THR A 85 8.73 -5.99 3.83
CA THR A 85 10.11 -6.13 3.36
C THR A 85 10.60 -7.54 3.67
N LEU A 86 11.37 -8.16 2.77
CA LEU A 86 11.94 -9.51 2.98
C LEU A 86 12.98 -9.58 4.11
N THR A 87 13.37 -8.43 4.66
CA THR A 87 14.16 -8.36 5.90
C THR A 87 13.33 -8.55 7.18
N VAL A 88 11.98 -8.56 7.09
CA VAL A 88 11.12 -8.96 8.20
C VAL A 88 11.24 -10.48 8.40
N PRO A 89 11.52 -10.97 9.62
CA PRO A 89 11.54 -12.41 9.86
C PRO A 89 10.20 -13.05 9.49
N ASN A 90 10.25 -14.19 8.79
CA ASN A 90 9.07 -14.91 8.29
C ASN A 90 8.12 -14.08 7.38
N ALA A 91 8.64 -13.08 6.65
CA ALA A 91 7.85 -12.25 5.74
C ALA A 91 6.94 -13.04 4.79
N ILE A 92 7.44 -14.16 4.22
CA ILE A 92 6.67 -15.00 3.30
C ILE A 92 5.47 -15.64 4.00
N SER A 93 5.63 -16.14 5.22
CA SER A 93 4.53 -16.68 6.02
C SER A 93 3.49 -15.61 6.33
N LEU A 94 3.91 -14.39 6.64
CA LEU A 94 3.00 -13.26 6.84
C LEU A 94 2.24 -12.93 5.54
N ILE A 95 2.89 -12.95 4.37
CA ILE A 95 2.19 -12.74 3.08
C ILE A 95 1.10 -13.81 2.88
N HIS A 96 1.39 -15.08 3.20
CA HIS A 96 0.40 -16.15 3.11
C HIS A 96 -0.77 -15.93 4.07
N GLU A 97 -0.52 -15.46 5.30
CA GLU A 97 -1.54 -15.12 6.29
C GLU A 97 -2.52 -14.05 5.76
N PHE A 98 -2.00 -13.02 5.07
CA PHE A 98 -2.82 -11.90 4.59
C PHE A 98 -3.46 -12.14 3.20
N ARG A 99 -3.03 -13.16 2.45
CA ARG A 99 -3.56 -13.47 1.10
C ARG A 99 -5.08 -13.66 1.04
N PRO A 100 -5.74 -14.44 1.93
CA PRO A 100 -7.19 -14.62 1.88
C PRO A 100 -7.94 -13.30 2.07
N ARG A 101 -7.40 -12.44 2.95
CA ARG A 101 -7.94 -11.11 3.21
C ARG A 101 -7.76 -10.19 2.00
N ALA A 102 -6.62 -10.26 1.33
CA ALA A 102 -6.34 -9.48 0.15
C ALA A 102 -7.38 -9.70 -0.97
N ALA A 103 -7.78 -10.96 -1.19
CA ALA A 103 -8.83 -11.30 -2.15
C ALA A 103 -10.21 -10.74 -1.76
N ARG A 104 -10.57 -10.77 -0.47
CA ARG A 104 -11.86 -10.30 0.03
C ARG A 104 -11.98 -8.78 0.11
N GLU A 105 -10.87 -8.09 0.41
CA GLU A 105 -10.85 -6.64 0.69
C GLU A 105 -10.18 -5.83 -0.43
N GLY A 106 -9.81 -6.45 -1.56
CA GLY A 106 -9.20 -5.74 -2.69
C GLY A 106 -7.82 -5.15 -2.38
N LEU A 107 -7.04 -5.83 -1.53
CA LEU A 107 -5.71 -5.40 -1.13
C LEU A 107 -4.67 -5.94 -2.11
N ILE A 108 -3.64 -5.13 -2.40
CA ILE A 108 -2.42 -5.59 -3.05
C ILE A 108 -1.38 -5.80 -1.95
N ILE A 109 -0.94 -7.05 -1.77
CA ILE A 109 0.11 -7.42 -0.83
C ILE A 109 1.37 -7.76 -1.62
N GLY A 110 2.40 -6.93 -1.49
CA GLY A 110 3.70 -7.10 -2.13
C GLY A 110 4.77 -7.65 -1.19
N ALA A 111 5.91 -7.97 -1.79
CA ALA A 111 7.16 -8.27 -1.11
C ALA A 111 8.25 -7.40 -1.71
N GLY A 112 8.99 -6.67 -0.88
CA GLY A 112 10.11 -5.84 -1.34
C GLY A 112 11.41 -6.22 -0.68
N THR A 113 12.50 -6.07 -1.42
CA THR A 113 13.84 -6.08 -0.86
C THR A 113 14.27 -4.64 -0.71
N VAL A 114 14.32 -4.17 0.54
CA VAL A 114 15.04 -2.95 0.85
C VAL A 114 16.30 -3.44 1.56
N LEU A 115 17.48 -3.09 1.05
CA LEU A 115 18.75 -3.27 1.77
C LEU A 115 18.81 -2.31 2.97
#